data_AF-A0A8H7NLK8-F1
#
_entry.id   AF-A0A8H7NLK8-F1
#
_cell.length_a   1.000
_cell.length_b   1.000
_cell.length_c   1.000
_cell.angle_alpha   90.00
_cell.angle_beta   90.00
_cell.angle_gamma   90.00
#
_symmetry.space_group_name_H-M   'P 1'
#
loop_
_entity.id
_entity.type
_entity.pdbx_description
1 polymer ?
#
loop_
_entity_poly.entity_id
_entity_poly.type
_entity_poly.pdbx_seq_one_letter_code
_entity_poly.pdbx_strand_id
1 'polypeptide(L)'
;MYVRKRDGRQERVQFDKITARVSRLCYGLDTEHVDPVAITQKVISGVYGGVTTIQLDDLAAETAAYMTVTHPDYAILAARIAVSNLHKQTKKQWSSVVSDLYHYVNPRNNKASPMIAQETYECVMRHKDELDSAIVYDRDFNYQYFGFKTLERSYLLKLNGKIVERPQHMIMRVSVGIWGDNIERVIETYNYMSNKFFTHASPTLFNAGTPRLNSHHASLSI
;
A
#
# COMPACT_ATOMS: atom_id res chain seq x y z
N MET A 1 22.73 -16.79 12.65
CA MET A 1 22.33 -15.49 12.08
C MET A 1 21.03 -15.04 12.72
N TYR A 2 20.91 -13.75 13.05
CA TYR A 2 19.72 -13.17 13.70
C TYR A 2 19.12 -12.07 12.82
N VAL A 3 17.78 -11.98 12.81
CA VAL A 3 17.00 -10.89 12.23
C VAL A 3 16.46 -10.00 13.33
N ARG A 4 16.27 -8.71 13.03
CA ARG A 4 15.58 -7.76 13.91
C ARG A 4 14.13 -7.62 13.49
N LYS A 5 13.22 -7.94 14.41
CA LYS A 5 11.77 -7.77 14.23
C LYS A 5 11.37 -6.30 14.19
N ARG A 6 10.15 -6.05 13.68
CA ARG A 6 9.52 -4.72 13.66
C ARG A 6 9.37 -4.10 15.05
N ASP A 7 9.19 -4.94 16.08
CA ASP A 7 9.12 -4.53 17.49
C ASP A 7 10.51 -4.36 18.15
N GLY A 8 11.60 -4.52 17.38
CA GLY A 8 12.97 -4.36 17.85
C GLY A 8 13.61 -5.61 18.42
N ARG A 9 12.85 -6.70 18.68
CA ARG A 9 13.39 -7.97 19.20
C ARG A 9 14.29 -8.65 18.18
N GLN A 10 15.29 -9.39 18.67
CA GLN A 10 16.11 -10.27 17.83
C GLN A 10 15.53 -11.68 17.81
N GLU A 11 15.50 -12.29 16.63
CA GLU A 11 15.10 -13.69 16.46
C GLU A 11 16.10 -14.39 15.54
N ARG A 12 16.38 -15.68 15.80
CA ARG A 12 17.22 -16.48 14.92
C ARG A 12 16.52 -16.66 13.57
N VAL A 13 17.26 -16.52 12.48
CA VAL A 13 16.74 -16.81 11.13
C VAL A 13 16.34 -18.29 11.07
N GLN A 14 15.07 -18.54 10.73
CA GLN A 14 14.52 -19.88 10.55
C GLN A 14 14.00 -20.01 9.13
N PHE A 15 14.57 -20.94 8.37
CA PHE A 15 14.20 -21.21 6.97
C PHE A 15 12.69 -21.44 6.84
N ASP A 16 12.17 -22.37 7.65
CA ASP A 16 10.77 -22.78 7.62
C ASP A 16 9.79 -21.62 7.86
N LYS A 17 10.17 -20.63 8.67
CA LYS A 17 9.33 -19.45 8.91
C LYS A 17 9.23 -18.54 7.70
N ILE A 18 10.32 -18.40 6.94
CA ILE A 18 10.34 -17.60 5.71
C ILE A 18 9.53 -18.34 4.64
N THR A 19 9.78 -19.63 4.43
CA THR A 19 9.04 -20.44 3.47
C THR A 19 7.55 -20.47 3.78
N ALA A 20 7.16 -20.78 5.02
CA ALA A 20 5.75 -20.80 5.42
C ALA A 20 5.05 -19.47 5.19
N ARG A 21 5.77 -18.35 5.33
CA ARG A 21 5.22 -17.03 5.03
C ARG A 21 5.01 -16.83 3.53
N VAL A 22 5.99 -17.16 2.70
CA VAL A 22 5.88 -17.03 1.23
C VAL A 22 4.79 -17.97 0.71
N SER A 23 4.76 -19.22 1.16
CA SER A 23 3.75 -20.22 0.75
C SER A 23 2.32 -19.77 1.04
N ARG A 24 2.06 -19.07 2.15
CA ARG A 24 0.72 -18.52 2.46
C ARG A 24 0.25 -17.49 1.45
N LEU A 25 1.15 -16.87 0.70
CA LEU A 25 0.84 -15.86 -0.32
C LEU A 25 0.71 -16.46 -1.73
N CYS A 26 0.91 -17.78 -1.88
CA CYS A 26 0.81 -18.50 -3.16
C CYS A 26 -0.59 -19.01 -3.49
N TYR A 27 -1.63 -18.57 -2.77
CA TYR A 27 -3.01 -19.01 -3.01
C TYR A 27 -3.46 -18.71 -4.45
N GLY A 28 -3.97 -19.73 -5.14
CA GLY A 28 -4.43 -19.61 -6.53
C GLY A 28 -3.34 -19.26 -7.55
N LEU A 29 -2.06 -19.45 -7.21
CA LEU A 29 -0.95 -19.41 -8.17
C LEU A 29 -0.64 -20.83 -8.67
N ASP A 30 -0.01 -20.93 -9.82
CA ASP A 30 0.45 -22.20 -10.37
C ASP A 30 1.50 -22.87 -9.46
N THR A 31 1.12 -23.99 -8.84
CA THR A 31 1.97 -24.73 -7.90
C THR A 31 3.05 -25.58 -8.58
N GLU A 32 2.93 -25.85 -9.88
CA GLU A 32 3.95 -26.57 -10.64
C GLU A 32 5.14 -25.65 -10.97
N HIS A 33 4.86 -24.36 -11.19
CA HIS A 33 5.88 -23.38 -11.59
C HIS A 33 6.34 -22.47 -10.45
N VAL A 34 5.46 -22.12 -9.51
CA VAL A 34 5.79 -21.22 -8.39
C VAL A 34 6.25 -22.02 -7.18
N ASP A 35 7.56 -22.06 -6.97
CA ASP A 35 8.19 -22.66 -5.79
C ASP A 35 8.59 -21.60 -4.72
N PRO A 36 7.93 -21.58 -3.55
CA PRO A 36 8.31 -20.75 -2.39
C PRO A 36 9.65 -21.13 -1.76
N VAL A 37 10.05 -22.39 -1.87
CA VAL A 37 11.30 -22.91 -1.31
C VAL A 37 12.49 -22.32 -2.06
N ALA A 38 12.44 -22.32 -3.40
CA ALA A 38 13.43 -21.67 -4.25
C ALA A 38 13.63 -20.18 -3.91
N ILE A 39 12.55 -19.43 -3.66
CA ILE A 39 12.67 -18.03 -3.19
C ILE A 39 13.40 -17.99 -1.86
N THR A 40 13.01 -18.83 -0.90
CA THR A 40 13.61 -18.82 0.44
C THR A 40 15.10 -19.12 0.41
N GLN A 41 15.54 -20.08 -0.40
CA GLN A 41 16.96 -20.42 -0.59
C GLN A 41 17.76 -19.23 -1.10
N LYS A 42 17.25 -18.56 -2.15
CA LYS A 42 17.89 -17.36 -2.73
C LYS A 42 17.94 -16.21 -1.72
N VAL A 43 16.84 -15.95 -1.00
CA VAL A 43 16.76 -14.89 0.01
C VAL A 43 17.82 -15.10 1.09
N ILE A 44 17.92 -16.31 1.66
CA ILE A 44 18.85 -16.62 2.76
C ILE A 44 20.31 -16.41 2.35
N SER A 45 20.66 -16.70 1.10
CA SER A 45 22.02 -16.46 0.58
C SER A 45 22.41 -14.97 0.61
N GLY A 46 21.44 -14.07 0.51
CA GLY A 46 21.64 -12.62 0.58
C GLY A 46 21.49 -12.02 1.98
N VAL A 47 21.16 -12.81 3.01
CA VAL A 47 20.96 -12.30 4.37
C VAL A 47 22.30 -12.13 5.09
N TYR A 48 22.44 -11.02 5.81
CA TYR A 48 23.53 -10.75 6.74
C TYR A 48 23.01 -10.60 8.19
N GLY A 49 23.93 -10.69 9.16
CA GLY A 49 23.58 -10.53 10.58
C GLY A 49 23.03 -9.14 10.88
N GLY A 50 21.84 -9.07 11.48
CA GLY A 50 21.20 -7.80 11.85
C GLY A 50 20.19 -7.27 10.83
N VAL A 51 19.93 -7.98 9.73
CA VAL A 51 18.87 -7.61 8.77
C VAL A 51 17.52 -7.44 9.49
N THR A 52 16.73 -6.46 9.09
CA THR A 52 15.37 -6.31 9.62
C THR A 52 14.38 -7.22 8.90
N THR A 53 13.30 -7.60 9.59
CA THR A 53 12.19 -8.35 8.96
C THR A 53 11.47 -7.59 7.85
N ILE A 54 11.65 -6.26 7.76
CA ILE A 54 11.14 -5.43 6.66
C ILE A 54 12.02 -5.66 5.43
N GLN A 55 13.34 -5.46 5.58
CA GLN A 55 14.31 -5.70 4.51
C GLN A 55 14.30 -7.14 4.00
N LEU A 56 14.01 -8.11 4.88
CA LEU A 56 13.87 -9.51 4.49
C LEU A 56 12.66 -9.74 3.57
N ASP A 57 11.52 -9.11 3.88
CA ASP A 57 10.33 -9.19 3.03
C ASP A 57 10.56 -8.44 1.70
N ASP A 58 11.28 -7.32 1.71
CA ASP A 58 11.65 -6.57 0.50
C ASP A 58 12.56 -7.40 -0.41
N LEU A 59 13.60 -8.04 0.15
CA LEU A 59 14.48 -8.95 -0.58
C LEU A 59 13.72 -10.14 -1.16
N ALA A 60 12.75 -10.70 -0.42
CA ALA A 60 11.90 -11.78 -0.90
C ALA A 60 11.00 -11.34 -2.06
N ALA A 61 10.42 -10.14 -1.99
CA ALA A 61 9.61 -9.59 -3.06
C ALA A 61 10.45 -9.32 -4.32
N GLU A 62 11.64 -8.74 -4.18
CA GLU A 62 12.57 -8.51 -5.28
C GLU A 62 13.04 -9.82 -5.92
N THR A 63 13.40 -10.82 -5.10
CA THR A 63 13.80 -12.15 -5.56
C THR A 63 12.68 -12.81 -6.36
N ALA A 64 11.44 -12.76 -5.85
CA ALA A 64 10.28 -13.26 -6.58
C ALA A 64 10.08 -12.49 -7.89
N ALA A 65 10.24 -11.16 -7.90
CA ALA A 65 10.11 -10.37 -9.13
C ALA A 65 11.13 -10.76 -10.20
N TYR A 66 12.38 -11.06 -9.83
CA TYR A 66 13.39 -11.58 -10.76
C TYR A 66 13.01 -12.95 -11.37
N MET A 67 12.24 -13.76 -10.63
CA MET A 67 11.77 -15.06 -11.10
C MET A 67 10.56 -14.98 -12.05
N THR A 68 10.06 -13.76 -12.35
CA THR A 68 9.03 -13.55 -13.38
C THR A 68 9.44 -14.08 -14.76
N VAL A 69 10.74 -14.10 -15.05
CA VAL A 69 11.29 -14.67 -16.30
C VAL A 69 11.00 -16.17 -16.42
N THR A 70 10.82 -16.86 -15.28
CA THR A 70 10.47 -18.29 -15.24
C THR A 70 8.97 -18.50 -15.39
N HIS A 71 8.15 -17.74 -14.66
CA HIS A 71 6.68 -17.82 -14.75
C HIS A 71 6.02 -16.51 -14.32
N PRO A 72 4.98 -16.01 -15.01
CA PRO A 72 4.34 -14.72 -14.70
C PRO A 72 3.76 -14.63 -13.27
N ASP A 73 3.31 -15.74 -12.68
CA ASP A 73 2.75 -15.73 -11.32
C ASP A 73 3.76 -15.30 -10.24
N TYR A 74 5.07 -15.39 -10.51
CA TYR A 74 6.08 -14.82 -9.62
C TYR A 74 5.95 -13.30 -9.49
N ALA A 75 5.46 -12.59 -10.51
CA ALA A 75 5.17 -11.16 -10.41
C ALA A 75 3.98 -10.86 -9.50
N ILE A 76 3.00 -11.77 -9.45
CA ILE A 76 1.85 -11.68 -8.52
C ILE A 76 2.35 -11.96 -7.11
N LEU A 77 3.10 -13.04 -6.90
CA LEU A 77 3.67 -13.39 -5.60
C LEU A 77 4.55 -12.27 -5.04
N ALA A 78 5.43 -11.70 -5.86
CA ALA A 78 6.26 -10.56 -5.51
C ALA A 78 5.42 -9.37 -5.03
N ALA A 79 4.35 -9.04 -5.73
CA ALA A 79 3.41 -8.00 -5.32
C ALA A 79 2.76 -8.32 -3.99
N ARG A 80 2.29 -9.55 -3.79
CA ARG A 80 1.64 -9.98 -2.54
C ARG A 80 2.58 -9.90 -1.34
N ILE A 81 3.86 -10.26 -1.52
CA ILE A 81 4.88 -10.11 -0.47
C ILE A 81 5.07 -8.62 -0.12
N ALA A 82 5.22 -7.76 -1.13
CA ALA A 82 5.41 -6.32 -0.93
C ALA A 82 4.19 -5.65 -0.27
N VAL A 83 2.97 -5.97 -0.72
CA VAL A 83 1.71 -5.51 -0.13
C VAL A 83 1.57 -5.99 1.32
N SER A 84 1.85 -7.27 1.58
CA SER A 84 1.84 -7.82 2.95
C SER A 84 2.84 -7.08 3.86
N ASN A 85 4.02 -6.71 3.32
CA ASN A 85 5.00 -5.93 4.06
C ASN A 85 4.49 -4.51 4.35
N LEU A 86 3.87 -3.84 3.37
CA LEU A 86 3.27 -2.51 3.52
C LEU A 86 2.14 -2.51 4.56
N HIS A 87 1.26 -3.51 4.52
CA HIS A 87 0.14 -3.63 5.48
C HIS A 87 0.63 -3.77 6.92
N LYS A 88 1.78 -4.40 7.16
CA LYS A 88 2.40 -4.50 8.50
C LYS A 88 3.06 -3.21 8.98
N GLN A 89 3.23 -2.23 8.10
CA GLN A 89 3.88 -0.94 8.38
C GLN A 89 2.89 0.23 8.40
N THR A 90 1.66 0.01 7.98
CA THR A 90 0.61 1.03 7.84
C THR A 90 -0.57 0.72 8.73
N LYS A 91 -1.23 1.76 9.25
CA LYS A 91 -2.47 1.61 10.01
C LYS A 91 -3.54 1.00 9.10
N LYS A 92 -4.40 0.12 9.66
CA LYS A 92 -5.51 -0.48 8.90
C LYS A 92 -6.60 0.57 8.68
N GLN A 93 -7.11 1.14 9.76
CA GLN A 93 -8.22 2.10 9.72
C GLN A 93 -7.86 3.34 8.91
N TRP A 94 -8.65 3.66 7.89
CA TRP A 94 -8.35 4.71 6.94
C TRP A 94 -8.56 6.10 7.54
N SER A 95 -9.65 6.31 8.27
CA SER A 95 -9.91 7.57 8.99
C SER A 95 -8.74 7.95 9.91
N SER A 96 -8.11 6.99 10.60
CA SER A 96 -6.91 7.25 11.39
C SER A 96 -5.71 7.73 10.56
N VAL A 97 -5.50 7.16 9.36
CA VAL A 97 -4.45 7.62 8.44
C VAL A 97 -4.75 9.04 7.95
N VAL A 98 -6.00 9.34 7.61
CA VAL A 98 -6.44 10.68 7.20
C VAL A 98 -6.20 11.69 8.31
N SER A 99 -6.49 11.33 9.57
CA SER A 99 -6.20 12.18 10.72
C SER A 99 -4.71 12.45 10.92
N ASP A 100 -3.85 11.43 10.79
CA ASP A 100 -2.39 11.62 10.86
C ASP A 100 -1.88 12.56 9.75
N LEU A 101 -2.42 12.42 8.54
CA LEU A 101 -2.04 13.23 7.37
C LEU A 101 -2.52 14.69 7.47
N TYR A 102 -3.71 14.92 8.05
CA TYR A 102 -4.24 16.26 8.26
C TYR A 102 -3.51 16.99 9.39
N HIS A 103 -3.27 16.34 10.52
CA HIS A 103 -2.57 16.93 11.66
C HIS A 103 -1.03 16.91 11.53
N TYR A 104 -0.51 16.63 10.34
CA TYR A 104 0.94 16.56 10.14
C TYR A 104 1.61 17.92 10.39
N VAL A 105 2.61 17.90 11.27
CA VAL A 105 3.51 19.02 11.55
C VAL A 105 4.88 18.69 10.98
N ASN A 106 5.42 19.61 10.18
CA ASN A 106 6.73 19.40 9.57
C ASN A 106 7.82 19.50 10.64
N PRO A 107 8.60 18.43 10.89
CA PRO A 107 9.57 18.39 11.99
C PRO A 107 10.75 19.36 11.79
N ARG A 108 10.99 19.85 10.57
CA ARG A 108 12.11 20.76 10.28
C ARG A 108 11.84 22.21 10.70
N ASN A 109 10.57 22.63 10.68
CA ASN A 109 10.18 24.02 10.97
C ASN A 109 9.05 24.14 12.00
N ASN A 110 8.55 23.01 12.50
CA ASN A 110 7.47 22.90 13.48
C ASN A 110 6.17 23.61 13.07
N LYS A 111 5.92 23.74 11.76
CA LYS A 111 4.68 24.33 11.23
C LYS A 111 3.71 23.24 10.77
N ALA A 112 2.42 23.49 10.96
CA ALA A 112 1.38 22.66 10.37
C ALA A 112 1.55 22.60 8.84
N SER A 113 1.50 21.40 8.28
CA SER A 113 1.65 21.16 6.84
C SER A 113 0.70 20.04 6.42
N PRO A 114 -0.63 20.25 6.55
CA PRO A 114 -1.63 19.23 6.26
C PRO A 114 -1.44 18.70 4.83
N MET A 115 -1.53 17.37 4.67
CA MET A 115 -1.50 16.72 3.36
C MET A 115 -2.90 16.42 2.82
N ILE A 116 -3.93 16.57 3.66
CA ILE A 116 -5.34 16.41 3.32
C ILE A 116 -6.01 17.79 3.44
N ALA A 117 -6.92 18.11 2.52
CA ALA A 117 -7.70 19.35 2.59
C ALA A 117 -8.66 19.31 3.79
N GLN A 118 -8.95 20.47 4.39
CA GLN A 118 -9.85 20.55 5.54
C GLN A 118 -11.24 19.95 5.23
N GLU A 119 -11.82 20.31 4.08
CA GLU A 119 -13.12 19.79 3.63
C GLU A 119 -13.13 18.26 3.51
N THR A 120 -12.06 17.68 2.93
CA THR A 120 -11.89 16.22 2.82
C THR A 120 -11.76 15.58 4.20
N TYR A 121 -10.97 16.17 5.11
CA TYR A 121 -10.82 15.67 6.47
C TYR A 121 -12.16 15.67 7.22
N GLU A 122 -12.90 16.77 7.17
CA GLU A 122 -14.20 16.91 7.84
C GLU A 122 -15.22 15.91 7.29
N CYS A 123 -15.30 15.75 5.97
CA CYS A 123 -16.15 14.75 5.31
C CYS A 123 -15.81 13.33 5.80
N VAL A 124 -14.53 12.95 5.77
CA VAL A 124 -14.08 11.63 6.22
C VAL A 124 -14.42 11.40 7.69
N MET A 125 -14.21 12.39 8.56
CA MET A 125 -14.51 12.25 9.99
C MET A 125 -16.01 12.11 10.26
N ARG A 126 -16.86 12.81 9.49
CA ARG A 126 -18.32 12.74 9.59
C ARG A 126 -18.86 11.37 9.18
N HIS A 127 -18.27 10.76 8.16
CA HIS A 127 -18.70 9.47 7.58
C HIS A 127 -17.72 8.32 7.88
N LYS A 128 -16.92 8.44 8.95
CA LYS A 128 -15.76 7.58 9.20
C LYS A 128 -16.09 6.08 9.21
N ASP A 129 -17.19 5.71 9.86
CA ASP A 129 -17.53 4.30 10.09
C ASP A 129 -17.98 3.64 8.77
N GLU A 130 -18.77 4.36 7.98
CA GLU A 130 -19.22 3.93 6.65
C GLU A 130 -18.03 3.78 5.70
N LEU A 131 -17.18 4.81 5.60
CA LEU A 131 -16.03 4.81 4.70
C LEU A 131 -14.95 3.80 5.11
N ASP A 132 -14.66 3.65 6.41
CA ASP A 132 -13.71 2.63 6.90
C ASP A 132 -14.23 1.21 6.60
N SER A 133 -15.54 0.97 6.74
CA SER A 133 -16.14 -0.34 6.50
C SER A 133 -16.25 -0.71 5.01
N ALA A 134 -16.36 0.29 4.13
CA ALA A 134 -16.45 0.08 2.68
C ALA A 134 -15.14 -0.41 2.05
N ILE A 135 -13.99 -0.18 2.72
CA ILE A 135 -12.68 -0.51 2.16
C ILE A 135 -12.40 -2.01 2.21
N VAL A 136 -12.15 -2.59 1.04
CA VAL A 136 -11.77 -4.01 0.87
C VAL A 136 -10.27 -4.13 0.66
N TYR A 137 -9.51 -4.33 1.75
CA TYR A 137 -8.04 -4.42 1.71
C TYR A 137 -7.49 -5.59 0.88
N ASP A 138 -8.26 -6.65 0.69
CA ASP A 138 -7.83 -7.80 -0.12
C ASP A 138 -7.59 -7.41 -1.59
N ARG A 139 -8.22 -6.32 -2.06
CA ARG A 139 -8.00 -5.77 -3.41
C ARG A 139 -6.57 -5.24 -3.60
N ASP A 140 -5.82 -4.94 -2.54
CA ASP A 140 -4.39 -4.59 -2.66
C ASP A 140 -3.56 -5.77 -3.19
N PHE A 141 -3.98 -7.02 -2.98
CA PHE A 141 -3.26 -8.21 -3.47
C PHE A 141 -3.50 -8.51 -4.95
N ASN A 142 -4.35 -7.70 -5.62
CA ASN A 142 -4.62 -7.85 -7.06
C ASN A 142 -3.60 -7.12 -7.94
N TYR A 143 -2.70 -6.30 -7.37
CA TYR A 143 -1.65 -5.64 -8.15
C TYR A 143 -0.56 -6.62 -8.59
N GLN A 144 0.06 -6.35 -9.74
CA GLN A 144 1.35 -6.95 -10.11
C GLN A 144 2.50 -6.12 -9.53
N TYR A 145 3.68 -6.72 -9.40
CA TYR A 145 4.79 -6.12 -8.66
C TYR A 145 5.19 -4.73 -9.15
N PHE A 146 5.38 -4.56 -10.46
CA PHE A 146 5.76 -3.25 -11.04
C PHE A 146 4.66 -2.20 -10.91
N GLY A 147 3.40 -2.61 -11.01
CA GLY A 147 2.26 -1.73 -10.76
C GLY A 147 2.24 -1.24 -9.31
N PHE A 148 2.43 -2.15 -8.35
CA PHE A 148 2.52 -1.80 -6.94
C PHE A 148 3.73 -0.90 -6.63
N LYS A 149 4.92 -1.20 -7.16
CA LYS A 149 6.12 -0.37 -6.96
C LYS A 149 5.98 1.02 -7.55
N THR A 150 5.26 1.17 -8.67
CA THR A 150 4.90 2.48 -9.22
C THR A 150 4.05 3.28 -8.24
N LEU A 151 3.02 2.67 -7.65
CA LEU A 151 2.18 3.29 -6.62
C LEU A 151 3.00 3.68 -5.38
N GLU A 152 3.79 2.74 -4.86
CA GLU A 152 4.64 2.92 -3.68
C GLU A 152 5.63 4.08 -3.83
N ARG A 153 6.23 4.22 -5.02
CA ARG A 153 7.23 5.26 -5.27
C ARG A 153 6.63 6.66 -5.27
N SER A 154 5.53 6.84 -5.98
CA SER A 154 5.04 8.16 -6.36
C SER A 154 3.68 8.52 -5.77
N TYR A 155 2.74 7.58 -5.68
CA TYR A 155 1.32 7.92 -5.47
C TYR A 155 0.87 7.85 -4.00
N LEU A 156 1.47 6.96 -3.21
CA LEU A 156 1.09 6.78 -1.81
C LEU A 156 1.69 7.88 -0.92
N LEU A 157 0.85 8.53 -0.12
CA LEU A 157 1.29 9.60 0.78
C LEU A 157 2.24 9.09 1.87
N LYS A 158 3.19 9.97 2.24
CA LYS A 158 4.29 9.65 3.15
C LYS A 158 4.36 10.66 4.29
N LEU A 159 4.53 10.17 5.52
CA LEU A 159 4.89 10.98 6.68
C LEU A 159 6.34 10.73 7.05
N ASN A 160 7.14 11.79 7.16
CA ASN A 160 8.57 11.70 7.51
C ASN A 160 9.34 10.70 6.61
N GLY A 161 9.01 10.66 5.31
CA GLY A 161 9.59 9.75 4.33
C GLY A 161 9.08 8.29 4.39
N LYS A 162 8.21 7.95 5.33
CA LYS A 162 7.59 6.62 5.44
C LYS A 162 6.19 6.62 4.85
N ILE A 163 5.87 5.59 4.08
CA ILE A 163 4.54 5.42 3.50
C ILE A 163 3.54 5.13 4.62
N VAL A 164 2.45 5.89 4.65
CA VAL A 164 1.35 5.70 5.60
C VAL A 164 0.06 5.27 4.93
N GLU A 165 -0.06 5.53 3.62
CA GLU A 165 -1.23 5.25 2.82
C GLU A 165 -1.10 3.90 2.11
N ARG A 166 -2.14 3.06 2.17
CA ARG A 166 -2.28 1.86 1.33
C ARG A 166 -2.88 2.20 -0.03
N PRO A 167 -2.75 1.35 -1.07
CA PRO A 167 -3.42 1.62 -2.34
C PRO A 167 -4.93 1.82 -2.21
N GLN A 168 -5.62 1.02 -1.38
CA GLN A 168 -7.04 1.26 -1.08
C GLN A 168 -7.32 2.62 -0.44
N HIS A 169 -6.45 3.09 0.46
CA HIS A 169 -6.59 4.40 1.10
C HIS A 169 -6.46 5.53 0.08
N MET A 170 -5.53 5.41 -0.87
CA MET A 170 -5.35 6.37 -1.96
C MET A 170 -6.60 6.44 -2.85
N ILE A 171 -7.15 5.28 -3.24
CA ILE A 171 -8.36 5.24 -4.08
C ILE A 171 -9.56 5.86 -3.33
N MET A 172 -9.72 5.55 -2.04
CA MET A 172 -10.79 6.14 -1.24
C MET A 172 -10.61 7.66 -1.07
N ARG A 173 -9.38 8.14 -0.84
CA ARG A 173 -9.06 9.58 -0.80
C ARG A 173 -9.41 10.26 -2.12
N VAL A 174 -9.08 9.66 -3.26
CA VAL A 174 -9.43 10.20 -4.57
C VAL A 174 -10.95 10.27 -4.74
N SER A 175 -11.66 9.20 -4.35
CA SER A 175 -13.11 9.12 -4.46
C SER A 175 -13.81 10.20 -3.61
N VAL A 176 -13.41 10.37 -2.35
CA VAL A 176 -13.90 11.47 -1.49
C VAL A 176 -13.46 12.83 -2.02
N GLY A 177 -12.25 12.95 -2.55
CA GLY A 177 -11.75 14.19 -3.14
C GLY A 177 -12.52 14.66 -4.37
N ILE A 178 -13.22 13.76 -5.07
CA ILE A 178 -14.06 14.08 -6.24
C ILE A 178 -15.50 14.35 -5.82
N TRP A 179 -16.06 13.52 -4.95
CA TRP A 179 -17.51 13.51 -4.67
C TRP A 179 -17.90 14.17 -3.34
N GLY A 180 -16.94 14.43 -2.45
CA GLY A 180 -17.19 15.00 -1.13
C GLY A 180 -18.20 14.20 -0.34
N ASP A 181 -19.25 14.87 0.14
CA ASP A 181 -20.31 14.29 0.98
C ASP A 181 -21.32 13.40 0.23
N ASN A 182 -21.18 13.22 -1.09
CA ASN A 182 -22.00 12.25 -1.81
C ASN A 182 -21.45 10.82 -1.63
N ILE A 183 -21.69 10.23 -0.45
CA ILE A 183 -21.10 8.95 -0.04
C ILE A 183 -21.47 7.78 -0.97
N GLU A 184 -22.68 7.80 -1.54
CA GLU A 184 -23.10 6.81 -2.54
C GLU A 184 -22.15 6.82 -3.76
N ARG A 185 -21.88 8.01 -4.31
CA ARG A 185 -20.95 8.17 -5.44
C ARG A 185 -19.50 7.92 -5.07
N VAL A 186 -19.10 8.25 -3.84
CA VAL A 186 -17.77 7.91 -3.29
C VAL A 186 -17.58 6.40 -3.32
N ILE A 187 -18.51 5.63 -2.75
CA ILE A 187 -18.41 4.18 -2.64
C ILE A 187 -18.49 3.52 -4.03
N GLU A 188 -19.37 4.02 -4.91
CA GLU A 188 -19.47 3.57 -6.30
C GLU A 188 -18.12 3.73 -7.03
N THR A 189 -17.55 4.93 -6.98
CA THR A 189 -16.26 5.25 -7.61
C THR A 189 -15.13 4.43 -7.03
N TYR A 190 -15.07 4.32 -5.69
CA TYR A 190 -14.10 3.49 -4.99
C TYR A 190 -14.18 2.03 -5.48
N ASN A 191 -15.38 1.48 -5.60
CA ASN A 191 -15.58 0.12 -6.06
C ASN A 191 -15.11 -0.07 -7.51
N TYR A 192 -15.46 0.83 -8.44
CA TYR A 192 -15.00 0.71 -9.82
C TYR A 192 -13.48 0.82 -9.93
N MET A 193 -12.86 1.79 -9.26
CA MET A 193 -11.41 2.00 -9.30
C MET A 193 -10.64 0.86 -8.62
N SER A 194 -11.06 0.41 -7.44
CA SER A 194 -10.37 -0.65 -6.70
C SER A 194 -10.53 -2.04 -7.35
N ASN A 195 -11.61 -2.26 -8.12
CA ASN A 195 -11.74 -3.42 -9.00
C ASN A 195 -11.11 -3.22 -10.39
N LYS A 196 -10.45 -2.07 -10.62
CA LYS A 196 -9.71 -1.73 -11.84
C LYS A 196 -10.56 -1.65 -13.11
N PHE A 197 -11.84 -1.29 -13.00
CA PHE A 197 -12.67 -1.00 -14.18
C PHE A 197 -12.19 0.26 -14.91
N PHE A 198 -11.69 1.25 -14.16
CA PHE A 198 -11.01 2.43 -14.71
C PHE A 198 -10.00 2.99 -13.70
N THR A 199 -9.19 3.95 -14.15
CA THR A 199 -8.35 4.78 -13.28
C THR A 199 -8.42 6.23 -13.73
N HIS A 200 -8.37 7.17 -12.78
CA HIS A 200 -8.15 8.57 -13.12
C HIS A 200 -6.71 8.80 -13.57
N ALA A 201 -6.50 9.91 -14.28
CA ALA A 201 -5.17 10.36 -14.69
C ALA A 201 -4.30 10.71 -13.47
N SER A 202 -2.97 10.65 -13.66
CA SER A 202 -2.01 10.88 -12.58
C SER A 202 -2.25 12.17 -11.78
N PRO A 203 -2.53 13.35 -12.39
CA PRO A 203 -2.77 14.57 -11.62
C PRO A 203 -3.90 14.45 -10.59
N THR A 204 -4.96 13.71 -10.93
CA THR A 204 -6.08 13.44 -10.02
C THR A 204 -5.64 12.53 -8.88
N LEU A 205 -4.93 11.43 -9.18
CA LEU A 205 -4.45 10.50 -8.15
C LEU A 205 -3.52 11.17 -7.13
N PHE A 206 -2.68 12.11 -7.60
CA PHE A 206 -1.77 12.88 -6.75
C PHE A 206 -2.50 13.88 -5.85
N ASN A 207 -3.45 14.63 -6.41
CA ASN A 207 -3.90 15.87 -5.77
C ASN A 207 -5.33 15.81 -5.22
N ALA A 208 -6.16 14.85 -5.64
CA ALA A 208 -7.53 14.74 -5.12
C ALA A 208 -7.53 14.54 -3.60
N GLY A 209 -8.37 15.31 -2.91
CA GLY A 209 -8.46 15.34 -1.45
C GLY A 209 -7.29 16.02 -0.72
N THR A 210 -6.37 16.66 -1.46
CA THR A 210 -5.23 17.40 -0.88
C THR A 210 -5.46 18.91 -0.96
N PRO A 211 -4.80 19.74 -0.12
CA PRO A 211 -5.02 21.20 -0.10
C PRO A 211 -4.71 21.91 -1.43
N ARG A 212 -4.03 21.26 -2.36
CA ARG A 212 -3.55 21.86 -3.62
C ARG A 212 -4.64 22.01 -4.68
N LEU A 213 -5.81 21.38 -4.54
CA LEU A 213 -6.83 21.34 -5.59
C LEU A 213 -7.82 22.52 -5.57
N ASN A 214 -7.74 23.43 -4.59
CA ASN A 214 -8.73 24.53 -4.45
C ASN A 214 -8.46 25.74 -5.36
N SER A 215 -7.56 25.65 -6.34
CA SER A 215 -7.37 26.69 -7.36
C SER A 215 -7.53 26.12 -8.77
N HIS A 216 -8.78 26.20 -9.25
CA HIS A 216 -9.24 26.14 -10.65
C HIS A 216 -9.37 24.77 -11.35
N HIS A 217 -10.64 24.38 -11.57
CA HIS A 217 -11.18 23.56 -12.65
C HIS A 217 -10.60 22.14 -12.85
N ALA A 218 -11.17 21.17 -12.15
CA ALA A 218 -11.33 19.82 -12.68
C ALA A 218 -12.75 19.64 -13.23
N SER A 219 -13.06 20.33 -14.33
CA SER A 219 -14.17 19.94 -15.19
C SER A 219 -13.77 18.63 -15.87
N LEU A 220 -14.18 17.50 -15.28
CA LEU A 220 -14.20 16.21 -15.96
C LEU A 220 -15.33 16.25 -16.99
N SER A 221 -14.98 16.54 -18.24
CA SER A 221 -15.81 16.18 -19.38
C SER A 221 -15.80 14.64 -19.48
N ILE A 222 -16.96 14.04 -19.21
CA ILE A 222 -17.32 12.71 -19.72
C ILE A 222 -17.97 12.93 -21.09
#